data_AF-A0A3D4FH74-F1
#
_entry.id   AF-A0A3D4FH74-F1
#
_cell.length_a   1.000
_cell.length_b   1.000
_cell.length_c   1.000
_cell.angle_alpha   90.00
_cell.angle_beta   90.00
_cell.angle_gamma   90.00
#
_symmetry.space_group_name_H-M   'P 1'
#
loop_
_entity.id
_entity.type
_entity.pdbx_description
1 polymer ?
#
loop_
_entity_poly.entity_id
_entity_poly.type
_entity_poly.pdbx_seq_one_letter_code
_entity_poly.pdbx_strand_id
1 'polypeptide(L)'
;MCGGLIVLIVCFITYTIPYALLKLSLINEYLFHGLNIFIIWTTLAAKSLHGAAIEVYKSLEKRDIEDARVKLSYIVGRDTASLEEDEIIRADIETVAENASDGIIAPMFYAILGGAPLAMMYKGVNTMDSMLGYLNEKFKYIGFFPAKVDDLFNLIPARLTGILMCLASFVVGGNIEDSFRIMIRDRKNHKSPNCAYPEAAAAGAMKIQLGGTNVYFGEIVYKPTLGDRIKNLEARDIKQSIKLMYSSEILLVLISLILVVI
;
A
#
# COMPACT_ATOMS: atom_id res chain seq x y z
N MET A 1 -2.69 26.48 -7.81
CA MET A 1 -2.45 27.19 -6.54
C MET A 1 -3.22 26.56 -5.37
N CYS A 2 -4.51 26.24 -5.51
CA CYS A 2 -5.29 25.65 -4.41
C CYS A 2 -4.76 24.28 -3.91
N GLY A 3 -4.35 23.36 -4.80
CA GLY A 3 -3.82 22.06 -4.40
C GLY A 3 -2.54 22.13 -3.54
N GLY A 4 -1.64 23.07 -3.84
CA GLY A 4 -0.44 23.28 -3.04
C GLY A 4 -0.73 23.80 -1.64
N LEU A 5 -1.67 24.73 -1.52
CA LEU A 5 -2.11 25.24 -0.22
C LEU A 5 -2.76 24.13 0.63
N ILE A 6 -3.59 23.27 0.02
CA ILE A 6 -4.19 22.11 0.71
C ILE A 6 -3.10 21.21 1.28
N VAL A 7 -2.10 20.85 0.47
CA VAL A 7 -0.98 20.02 0.93
C VAL A 7 -0.26 20.67 2.10
N LEU A 8 0.09 21.96 2.01
CA LEU A 8 0.79 22.66 3.09
C LEU A 8 -0.04 22.68 4.37
N ILE A 9 -1.34 22.98 4.29
CA ILE A 9 -2.24 23.02 5.45
C ILE A 9 -2.35 21.64 6.09
N VAL A 10 -2.62 20.61 5.28
CA VAL A 10 -2.80 19.25 5.78
C VAL A 10 -1.51 18.76 6.42
N CYS A 11 -0.37 18.83 5.73
CA CYS A 11 0.93 18.44 6.29
C CYS A 11 1.27 19.22 7.57
N PHE A 12 1.01 20.52 7.60
CA PHE A 12 1.26 21.34 8.78
C PHE A 12 0.41 20.89 9.97
N ILE A 13 -0.89 20.68 9.77
CA ILE A 13 -1.81 20.26 10.84
C ILE A 13 -1.49 18.85 11.32
N THR A 14 -1.33 17.91 10.40
CA THR A 14 -1.09 16.48 10.72
C THR A 14 0.28 16.24 11.34
N TYR A 15 1.26 17.11 11.11
CA TYR A 15 2.53 17.11 11.84
C TYR A 15 2.43 17.82 13.20
N THR A 16 1.92 19.06 13.20
CA THR A 16 2.02 19.97 14.36
C THR A 16 1.17 19.51 15.53
N ILE A 17 -0.03 18.98 15.29
CA ILE A 17 -0.90 18.51 16.38
C ILE A 17 -0.26 17.35 17.16
N PRO A 18 0.15 16.23 16.53
CA PRO A 18 0.88 15.17 17.24
C PRO A 18 2.16 15.68 17.90
N TYR A 19 2.93 16.54 17.21
CA TYR A 19 4.17 17.09 17.77
C TYR A 19 3.93 17.89 19.05
N ALA A 20 2.92 18.77 19.05
CA ALA A 20 2.57 19.57 20.23
C ALA A 20 2.07 18.68 21.38
N LEU A 21 1.22 17.70 21.08
CA LEU A 21 0.73 16.74 22.07
C LEU A 21 1.88 15.95 22.71
N LEU A 22 2.83 15.46 21.91
CA LEU A 22 4.00 14.76 22.42
C LEU A 22 4.90 15.68 23.23
N LYS A 23 5.14 16.92 22.79
CA LYS A 23 5.93 17.90 23.53
C LYS A 23 5.32 18.21 24.90
N LEU A 24 3.99 18.32 24.98
CA LEU A 24 3.27 18.51 26.25
C LEU A 24 3.33 17.26 27.13
N SER A 25 3.40 16.06 26.55
CA SER A 25 3.50 14.81 27.31
C SER A 25 4.89 14.51 27.88
N LEU A 26 5.93 15.30 27.55
CA LEU A 26 7.30 15.14 28.08
C LEU A 26 7.39 15.23 29.61
N ILE A 27 6.32 15.69 30.27
CA ILE A 27 6.20 15.74 31.73
C ILE A 27 6.22 14.31 32.33
N ASN A 28 5.79 13.29 31.58
CA ASN A 28 5.76 11.91 32.01
C ASN A 28 6.13 10.97 30.86
N GLU A 29 7.21 10.23 31.02
CA GLU A 29 7.74 9.32 30.00
C GLU A 29 6.74 8.25 29.56
N TYR A 30 5.96 7.68 30.48
CA TYR A 30 4.92 6.70 30.14
C TYR A 30 3.78 7.34 29.33
N LEU A 31 3.40 8.57 29.65
CA LEU A 31 2.41 9.31 28.88
C LEU A 31 2.93 9.62 27.48
N PHE A 32 4.19 10.05 27.36
CA PHE A 32 4.84 10.29 26.07
C PHE A 32 4.83 9.03 25.20
N HIS A 33 5.33 7.90 25.71
CA HIS A 33 5.37 6.67 24.94
C HIS A 33 3.96 6.14 24.64
N GLY A 34 3.04 6.18 25.61
CA GLY A 34 1.66 5.74 25.40
C GLY A 34 0.96 6.54 24.30
N LEU A 35 1.11 7.87 24.31
CA LEU A 35 0.53 8.74 23.29
C LEU A 35 1.20 8.56 21.93
N ASN A 36 2.53 8.44 21.89
CA ASN A 36 3.27 8.20 20.66
C ASN A 36 2.87 6.88 20.00
N ILE A 37 2.80 5.79 20.77
CA ILE A 37 2.36 4.47 20.30
C ILE A 37 0.91 4.54 19.80
N PHE A 38 0.02 5.18 20.56
CA PHE A 38 -1.38 5.30 20.18
C PHE A 38 -1.54 6.03 18.84
N ILE A 39 -0.88 7.19 18.67
CA ILE A 39 -0.97 7.95 17.42
C ILE A 39 -0.38 7.14 16.25
N ILE A 40 0.80 6.52 16.41
CA ILE A 40 1.38 5.66 15.37
C ILE A 40 0.41 4.54 14.99
N TRP A 41 -0.20 3.86 15.97
CA TRP A 41 -1.16 2.79 15.72
C TRP A 41 -2.34 3.24 14.86
N THR A 42 -2.84 4.47 15.03
CA THR A 42 -3.93 5.01 14.18
C THR A 42 -3.54 5.23 12.72
N THR A 43 -2.24 5.28 12.40
CA THR A 43 -1.76 5.47 11.02
C THR A 43 -1.64 4.17 10.22
N LEU A 44 -1.63 3.01 10.90
CA LEU A 44 -1.38 1.70 10.30
C LEU A 44 -2.69 1.03 9.84
N ALA A 45 -2.69 0.49 8.63
CA ALA A 45 -3.88 -0.11 7.99
C ALA A 45 -3.84 -1.64 7.87
N ALA A 46 -2.85 -2.32 8.44
CA ALA A 46 -2.62 -3.76 8.23
C ALA A 46 -3.86 -4.63 8.52
N LYS A 47 -4.51 -4.40 9.67
CA LYS A 47 -5.69 -5.17 10.08
C LYS A 47 -6.92 -4.91 9.21
N SER A 48 -7.16 -3.66 8.82
CA SER A 48 -8.29 -3.31 7.95
C SER A 48 -8.09 -3.85 6.54
N LEU A 49 -6.87 -3.77 6.00
CA LEU A 49 -6.53 -4.29 4.69
C LEU A 49 -6.66 -5.81 4.63
N HIS A 50 -6.14 -6.53 5.64
CA HIS A 50 -6.38 -7.97 5.80
C HIS A 50 -7.88 -8.27 5.79
N GLY A 51 -8.65 -7.58 6.64
CA GLY A 51 -10.07 -7.82 6.78
C GLY A 51 -10.80 -7.71 5.45
N ALA A 52 -10.56 -6.64 4.70
CA ALA A 52 -11.21 -6.42 3.42
C ALA A 52 -10.83 -7.47 2.35
N ALA A 53 -9.54 -7.80 2.22
CA ALA A 53 -9.08 -8.82 1.29
C ALA A 53 -9.64 -10.23 1.63
N ILE A 54 -9.74 -10.56 2.92
CA ILE A 54 -10.35 -11.82 3.36
C ILE A 54 -11.84 -11.89 3.06
N GLU A 55 -12.57 -10.77 3.09
CA GLU A 55 -13.98 -10.79 2.69
C GLU A 55 -14.14 -11.16 1.21
N VAL A 56 -13.30 -10.61 0.31
CA VAL A 56 -13.27 -11.01 -1.11
C VAL A 56 -12.97 -12.51 -1.25
N TYR A 57 -11.93 -13.00 -0.56
CA TYR A 57 -11.60 -14.42 -0.55
C TYR A 57 -12.78 -15.31 -0.10
N LYS A 58 -13.49 -14.93 0.97
CA LYS A 58 -14.63 -15.71 1.47
C LYS A 58 -15.78 -15.78 0.47
N SER A 59 -16.02 -14.72 -0.29
CA SER A 59 -17.06 -14.70 -1.35
C SER A 59 -16.66 -15.63 -2.50
N LEU A 60 -15.39 -15.59 -2.91
CA LEU A 60 -14.85 -16.50 -3.93
C LEU A 60 -14.92 -17.98 -3.53
N GLU A 61 -14.61 -18.32 -2.27
CA GLU A 61 -14.73 -19.70 -1.77
C GLU A 61 -16.18 -20.22 -1.79
N LYS A 62 -17.15 -19.32 -1.64
CA LYS A 62 -18.58 -19.64 -1.78
C LYS A 62 -19.06 -19.66 -3.23
N ARG A 63 -18.17 -19.36 -4.19
CA ARG A 63 -18.48 -19.17 -5.63
C ARG A 63 -19.50 -18.06 -5.87
N ASP A 64 -19.53 -17.05 -5.01
CA ASP A 64 -20.40 -15.88 -5.13
C ASP A 64 -19.61 -14.72 -5.76
N ILE A 65 -19.56 -14.72 -7.10
CA ILE A 65 -18.81 -13.72 -7.88
C ILE A 65 -19.39 -12.33 -7.72
N GLU A 66 -20.73 -12.20 -7.64
CA GLU A 66 -21.36 -10.89 -7.49
C GLU A 66 -21.03 -10.26 -6.14
N ASP A 67 -21.10 -11.02 -5.04
CA ASP A 67 -20.66 -10.51 -3.74
C ASP A 67 -19.15 -10.21 -3.74
N ALA A 68 -18.31 -11.04 -4.38
CA ALA A 68 -16.87 -10.78 -4.50
C ALA A 68 -16.57 -9.45 -5.22
N ARG A 69 -17.29 -9.13 -6.30
CA ARG A 69 -17.19 -7.84 -7.01
C ARG A 69 -17.58 -6.66 -6.12
N VAL A 70 -18.64 -6.82 -5.33
CA VAL A 70 -19.08 -5.80 -4.36
C VAL A 70 -18.03 -5.60 -3.27
N LYS A 71 -17.52 -6.67 -2.64
CA LYS A 71 -16.46 -6.56 -1.63
C LYS A 71 -15.19 -5.94 -2.17
N LEU A 72 -14.78 -6.33 -3.37
CA LEU A 72 -13.60 -5.79 -4.04
C LEU A 72 -13.76 -4.29 -4.31
N SER A 73 -14.95 -3.83 -4.71
CA SER A 73 -15.21 -2.41 -4.99
C SER A 73 -14.94 -1.47 -3.82
N TYR A 74 -14.93 -1.99 -2.60
CA TYR A 74 -14.62 -1.21 -1.39
C TYR A 74 -13.13 -0.93 -1.21
N ILE A 75 -12.26 -1.65 -1.91
CA ILE A 75 -10.80 -1.54 -1.77
C ILE A 75 -10.06 -1.20 -3.06
N VAL A 76 -10.73 -1.29 -4.23
CA VAL A 76 -10.14 -0.87 -5.52
C VAL A 76 -10.74 0.44 -6.01
N GLY A 77 -9.93 1.24 -6.70
CA GLY A 77 -10.39 2.44 -7.42
C GLY A 77 -10.88 2.18 -8.84
N ARG A 78 -11.19 0.93 -9.22
CA ARG A 78 -11.60 0.50 -10.58
C ARG A 78 -13.02 -0.06 -10.58
N ASP A 79 -13.67 -0.08 -11.74
CA ASP A 79 -14.97 -0.73 -11.89
C ASP A 79 -14.80 -2.26 -11.73
N THR A 80 -15.63 -2.86 -10.87
CA THR A 80 -15.59 -4.30 -10.58
C THR A 80 -16.74 -5.07 -11.22
N ALA A 81 -17.75 -4.41 -11.78
CA ALA A 81 -19.02 -5.04 -12.15
C ALA A 81 -18.88 -6.11 -13.25
N SER A 82 -17.85 -6.00 -14.09
CA SER A 82 -17.59 -6.92 -15.21
C SER A 82 -16.37 -7.82 -15.01
N LEU A 83 -15.70 -7.76 -13.84
CA LEU A 83 -14.48 -8.51 -13.62
C LEU A 83 -14.77 -10.01 -13.50
N GLU A 84 -14.00 -10.82 -14.23
CA GLU A 84 -13.98 -12.26 -14.07
C GLU A 84 -13.21 -12.68 -12.81
N GLU A 85 -13.35 -13.94 -12.39
CA GLU A 85 -12.78 -14.44 -11.13
C GLU A 85 -11.26 -14.19 -11.00
N ASP A 86 -10.50 -14.42 -12.06
CA ASP A 86 -9.05 -14.19 -12.08
C ASP A 86 -8.70 -12.70 -11.99
N GLU A 87 -9.50 -11.83 -12.60
CA GLU A 87 -9.35 -10.38 -12.49
C GLU A 87 -9.70 -9.87 -11.09
N ILE A 88 -10.68 -10.47 -10.41
CA ILE A 88 -11.02 -10.16 -9.01
C ILE A 88 -9.84 -10.52 -8.10
N ILE A 89 -9.32 -11.74 -8.24
CA ILE A 89 -8.17 -12.22 -7.45
C ILE A 89 -6.94 -11.34 -7.72
N ARG A 90 -6.65 -11.06 -8.98
CA ARG A 90 -5.54 -10.19 -9.39
C ARG A 90 -5.68 -8.80 -8.77
N ALA A 91 -6.86 -8.21 -8.87
CA ALA A 91 -7.12 -6.86 -8.38
C ALA A 91 -6.99 -6.74 -6.85
N ASP A 92 -7.41 -7.77 -6.12
CA ASP A 92 -7.23 -7.87 -4.68
C ASP A 92 -5.73 -7.94 -4.32
N ILE A 93 -4.97 -8.83 -4.97
CA ILE A 93 -3.52 -8.98 -4.72
C ILE A 93 -2.75 -7.70 -5.07
N GLU A 94 -3.08 -7.03 -6.18
CA GLU A 94 -2.53 -5.72 -6.55
C GLU A 94 -2.77 -4.71 -5.43
N THR A 95 -4.00 -4.66 -4.92
CA THR A 95 -4.41 -3.74 -3.84
C THR A 95 -3.67 -4.03 -2.54
N VAL A 96 -3.54 -5.31 -2.16
CA VAL A 96 -2.79 -5.71 -0.96
C VAL A 96 -1.32 -5.34 -1.09
N ALA A 97 -0.70 -5.58 -2.25
CA ALA A 97 0.70 -5.26 -2.47
C ALA A 97 0.96 -3.75 -2.43
N GLU A 98 0.16 -2.96 -3.13
CA GLU A 98 0.25 -1.50 -3.15
C GLU A 98 0.01 -0.91 -1.74
N ASN A 99 -1.08 -1.29 -1.07
CA ASN A 99 -1.43 -0.75 0.24
C ASN A 99 -0.55 -1.29 1.38
N ALA A 100 0.18 -2.40 1.18
CA ALA A 100 1.24 -2.80 2.11
C ALA A 100 2.35 -1.74 2.16
N SER A 101 2.67 -1.12 1.02
CA SER A 101 3.57 0.04 0.99
C SER A 101 2.91 1.22 1.68
N ASP A 102 1.77 1.64 1.18
CA ASP A 102 1.25 2.97 1.48
C ASP A 102 0.60 3.06 2.85
N GLY A 103 -0.05 1.97 3.30
CA GLY A 103 -0.81 1.90 4.54
C GLY A 103 -0.07 1.28 5.72
N ILE A 104 1.12 0.70 5.51
CA ILE A 104 1.83 -0.06 6.56
C ILE A 104 3.31 0.32 6.60
N ILE A 105 4.08 -0.01 5.56
CA ILE A 105 5.53 0.19 5.55
C ILE A 105 5.90 1.68 5.54
N ALA A 106 5.20 2.51 4.77
CA ALA A 106 5.46 3.95 4.73
C ALA A 106 5.15 4.65 6.07
N PRO A 107 3.98 4.47 6.71
CA PRO A 107 3.75 5.01 8.05
C PRO A 107 4.79 4.52 9.08
N MET A 108 5.17 3.24 9.05
CA MET A 108 6.22 2.70 9.93
C MET A 108 7.59 3.35 9.66
N PHE A 109 7.96 3.52 8.39
CA PHE A 109 9.21 4.17 7.99
C PHE A 109 9.28 5.60 8.54
N TYR A 110 8.22 6.40 8.36
CA TYR A 110 8.17 7.75 8.90
C TYR A 110 8.09 7.78 10.43
N ALA A 111 7.44 6.79 11.05
CA ALA A 111 7.45 6.61 12.51
C ALA A 111 8.85 6.33 13.05
N ILE A 112 9.66 5.52 12.36
CA ILE A 112 11.05 5.24 12.73
C ILE A 112 11.90 6.51 12.64
N LEU A 113 11.68 7.34 11.61
CA LEU A 113 12.47 8.55 11.40
C LEU A 113 12.15 9.70 12.36
N GLY A 114 10.89 9.85 12.78
CA GLY A 114 10.48 11.02 13.56
C GLY A 114 9.24 10.83 14.42
N GLY A 115 8.91 9.58 14.77
CA GLY A 115 7.79 9.23 15.63
C GLY A 115 6.43 9.52 15.03
N ALA A 116 5.42 9.61 15.91
CA ALA A 116 4.04 9.88 15.53
C ALA A 116 3.84 11.12 14.63
N PRO A 117 4.55 12.25 14.81
CA PRO A 117 4.35 13.43 13.96
C PRO A 117 4.64 13.18 12.48
N LEU A 118 5.75 12.50 12.15
CA LEU A 118 6.06 12.19 10.76
C LEU A 118 5.15 11.09 10.20
N ALA A 119 4.81 10.07 10.99
CA ALA A 119 3.87 9.04 10.57
C ALA A 119 2.48 9.62 10.22
N MET A 120 1.98 10.52 11.07
CA MET A 120 0.70 11.19 10.86
C MET A 120 0.76 12.19 9.69
N MET A 121 1.89 12.90 9.53
CA MET A 121 2.10 13.77 8.37
C MET A 121 2.03 12.99 7.06
N TYR A 122 2.76 11.87 6.98
CA TYR A 122 2.69 10.96 5.84
C TYR A 122 1.27 10.43 5.62
N LYS A 123 0.58 9.99 6.68
CA LYS A 123 -0.80 9.50 6.56
C LYS A 123 -1.73 10.58 5.98
N GLY A 124 -1.53 11.84 6.36
CA GLY A 124 -2.20 12.99 5.75
C GLY A 124 -1.91 13.14 4.26
N VAL A 125 -0.64 13.03 3.85
CA VAL A 125 -0.22 13.06 2.43
C VAL A 125 -0.93 11.97 1.62
N ASN A 126 -0.87 10.72 2.09
CA ASN A 126 -1.46 9.58 1.40
C ASN A 126 -3.00 9.67 1.33
N THR A 127 -3.64 10.13 2.41
CA THR A 127 -5.10 10.35 2.42
C THR A 127 -5.52 11.42 1.41
N MET A 128 -4.73 12.49 1.26
CA MET A 128 -5.04 13.54 0.27
C MET A 128 -5.00 13.02 -1.17
N ASP A 129 -4.03 12.17 -1.52
CA ASP A 129 -3.97 11.60 -2.86
C ASP A 129 -5.19 10.73 -3.14
N SER A 130 -5.56 9.86 -2.21
CA SER A 130 -6.78 9.03 -2.35
C SER A 130 -8.07 9.85 -2.43
N MET A 131 -8.14 11.04 -1.84
CA MET A 131 -9.35 11.89 -1.87
C MET A 131 -9.40 12.85 -3.05
N LEU A 132 -8.25 13.38 -3.48
CA LEU A 132 -8.15 14.49 -4.44
C LEU A 132 -7.45 14.11 -5.74
N GLY A 133 -6.69 13.02 -5.75
CA GLY A 133 -5.85 12.57 -6.87
C GLY A 133 -6.64 12.06 -8.08
N TYR A 134 -7.95 11.82 -7.94
CA TYR A 134 -8.80 11.47 -9.07
C TYR A 134 -8.85 12.60 -10.10
N LEU A 135 -8.25 12.35 -11.27
CA LEU A 135 -8.22 13.27 -12.41
C LEU A 135 -9.57 13.34 -13.15
N ASN A 136 -10.68 13.45 -12.43
CA ASN A 136 -11.94 13.86 -13.04
C ASN A 136 -11.81 15.31 -13.51
N GLU A 137 -12.52 15.71 -14.57
CA GLU A 137 -12.41 17.06 -15.18
C GLU A 137 -12.52 18.21 -14.16
N LYS A 138 -13.22 17.97 -13.05
CA LYS A 138 -13.42 18.91 -11.94
C LYS A 138 -12.22 19.05 -10.98
N PHE A 139 -11.38 18.03 -10.83
CA PHE A 139 -10.30 17.97 -9.82
C PHE A 139 -8.89 18.01 -10.39
N LYS A 140 -8.72 17.95 -11.72
CA LYS A 140 -7.40 17.93 -12.41
C LYS A 140 -6.42 19.02 -11.92
N TYR A 141 -6.91 20.23 -11.63
CA TYR A 141 -6.08 21.35 -11.16
C TYR A 141 -5.80 21.35 -9.65
N ILE A 142 -6.58 20.59 -8.86
CA ILE A 142 -6.45 20.49 -7.40
C ILE A 142 -5.67 19.23 -7.02
N GLY A 143 -5.91 18.11 -7.70
CA GLY A 143 -5.33 16.79 -7.40
C GLY A 143 -3.89 16.58 -7.86
N PHE A 144 -3.41 17.33 -8.86
CA PHE A 144 -2.06 17.13 -9.41
C PHE A 144 -0.96 17.31 -8.34
N PHE A 145 -1.06 18.34 -7.50
CA PHE A 145 -0.03 18.63 -6.51
C PHE A 145 -0.02 17.61 -5.35
N PRO A 146 -1.17 17.27 -4.73
CA PRO A 146 -1.26 16.13 -3.80
C PRO A 146 -0.65 14.84 -4.34
N ALA A 147 -1.02 14.44 -5.57
CA ALA A 147 -0.49 13.21 -6.18
C ALA A 147 1.03 13.23 -6.37
N LYS A 148 1.61 14.38 -6.76
CA LYS A 148 3.06 14.53 -6.91
C LYS A 148 3.80 14.51 -5.57
N VAL A 149 3.18 15.03 -4.51
CA VAL A 149 3.77 15.00 -3.17
C VAL A 149 3.68 13.60 -2.59
N ASP A 150 2.59 12.87 -2.80
CA ASP A 150 2.52 11.45 -2.46
C ASP A 150 3.58 10.62 -3.20
N ASP A 151 3.69 10.79 -4.53
CA ASP A 151 4.75 10.15 -5.33
C ASP A 151 6.15 10.38 -4.73
N LEU A 152 6.42 11.58 -4.21
CA LEU A 152 7.71 11.90 -3.59
C LEU A 152 7.88 11.21 -2.22
N PHE A 153 6.85 11.28 -1.37
CA PHE A 153 6.88 10.68 -0.03
C PHE A 153 6.95 9.15 -0.08
N ASN A 154 6.41 8.53 -1.11
CA ASN A 154 6.44 7.08 -1.33
C ASN A 154 7.67 6.59 -2.10
N LEU A 155 8.57 7.47 -2.53
CA LEU A 155 9.76 7.09 -3.31
C LEU A 155 10.63 6.06 -2.56
N ILE A 156 10.98 6.34 -1.30
CA ILE A 156 11.78 5.40 -0.49
C ILE A 156 10.92 4.26 0.05
N PRO A 157 9.74 4.52 0.66
CA PRO A 157 8.89 3.45 1.20
C PRO A 157 8.52 2.37 0.18
N ALA A 158 8.13 2.71 -1.05
CA ALA A 158 7.73 1.70 -2.03
C ALA A 158 8.87 0.76 -2.42
N ARG A 159 10.09 1.30 -2.53
CA ARG A 159 11.30 0.50 -2.79
C ARG A 159 11.63 -0.39 -1.60
N LEU A 160 11.56 0.16 -0.39
CA LEU A 160 11.74 -0.59 0.85
C LEU A 160 10.72 -1.73 0.95
N THR A 161 9.44 -1.47 0.67
CA THR A 161 8.39 -2.49 0.64
C THR A 161 8.71 -3.60 -0.35
N GLY A 162 9.07 -3.26 -1.59
CA GLY A 162 9.46 -4.24 -2.60
C GLY A 162 10.66 -5.10 -2.16
N ILE A 163 11.68 -4.49 -1.56
CA ILE A 163 12.85 -5.19 -0.99
C ILE A 163 12.41 -6.15 0.12
N LEU A 164 11.59 -5.70 1.07
CA LEU A 164 11.10 -6.52 2.18
C LEU A 164 10.26 -7.70 1.68
N MET A 165 9.40 -7.48 0.68
CA MET A 165 8.62 -8.54 0.03
C MET A 165 9.52 -9.56 -0.68
N CYS A 166 10.57 -9.11 -1.38
CA CYS A 166 11.53 -10.01 -2.00
C CYS A 166 12.25 -10.87 -0.96
N LEU A 167 12.70 -10.27 0.15
CA LEU A 167 13.35 -10.98 1.26
C LEU A 167 12.39 -11.96 1.96
N ALA A 168 11.11 -11.61 2.08
CA ALA A 168 10.07 -12.45 2.66
C ALA A 168 9.50 -13.51 1.69
N SER A 169 9.91 -13.53 0.41
CA SER A 169 9.30 -14.36 -0.64
C SER A 169 9.22 -15.86 -0.31
N PHE A 170 10.16 -16.39 0.47
CA PHE A 170 10.18 -17.79 0.89
C PHE A 170 8.91 -18.20 1.67
N VAL A 171 8.25 -17.27 2.36
CA VAL A 171 7.02 -17.56 3.13
C VAL A 171 5.84 -17.93 2.24
N VAL A 172 5.88 -17.58 0.96
CA VAL A 172 4.87 -17.91 -0.05
C VAL A 172 5.40 -18.89 -1.10
N GLY A 173 6.52 -19.59 -0.82
CA GLY A 173 7.13 -20.54 -1.76
C GLY A 173 7.88 -19.87 -2.93
N GLY A 174 8.14 -18.58 -2.81
CA GLY A 174 8.97 -17.79 -3.73
C GLY A 174 10.46 -17.95 -3.48
N ASN A 175 11.25 -17.37 -4.37
CA ASN A 175 12.70 -17.30 -4.27
C ASN A 175 13.12 -15.82 -4.26
N ILE A 176 14.03 -15.48 -3.34
CA ILE A 176 14.48 -14.10 -3.13
C ILE A 176 15.08 -13.50 -4.42
N GLU A 177 15.97 -14.23 -5.09
CA GLU A 177 16.64 -13.78 -6.31
C GLU A 177 15.65 -13.58 -7.46
N ASP A 178 14.74 -14.53 -7.67
CA ASP A 178 13.70 -14.42 -8.69
C ASP A 178 12.77 -13.22 -8.40
N SER A 179 12.34 -13.03 -7.15
CA SER A 179 11.53 -11.86 -6.75
C SER A 179 12.24 -10.55 -7.02
N PHE A 180 13.53 -10.43 -6.68
CA PHE A 180 14.32 -9.24 -6.98
C PHE A 180 14.48 -9.04 -8.49
N ARG A 181 14.74 -10.10 -9.25
CA ARG A 181 14.85 -10.02 -10.72
C ARG A 181 13.58 -9.46 -11.32
N ILE A 182 12.41 -9.97 -10.93
CA ILE A 182 11.11 -9.50 -11.42
C ILE A 182 10.83 -8.07 -10.97
N MET A 183 11.04 -7.76 -9.69
CA MET A 183 10.87 -6.39 -9.17
C MET A 183 11.69 -5.40 -9.98
N ILE A 184 12.97 -5.67 -10.20
CA ILE A 184 13.83 -4.78 -10.96
C ILE A 184 13.41 -4.73 -12.43
N ARG A 185 13.11 -5.86 -13.07
CA ARG A 185 12.68 -5.92 -14.47
C ARG A 185 11.46 -5.05 -14.73
N ASP A 186 10.45 -5.15 -13.86
CA ASP A 186 9.13 -4.57 -14.11
C ASP A 186 8.84 -3.28 -13.30
N ARG A 187 9.80 -2.74 -12.54
CA ARG A 187 9.65 -1.51 -11.72
C ARG A 187 9.18 -0.26 -12.46
N LYS A 188 9.15 -0.27 -13.80
CA LYS A 188 8.69 0.83 -14.66
C LYS A 188 7.35 0.55 -15.34
N ASN A 189 6.74 -0.61 -15.07
CA ASN A 189 5.49 -1.06 -15.67
C ASN A 189 4.26 -0.51 -14.92
N HIS A 190 4.34 0.72 -14.43
CA HIS A 190 3.21 1.43 -13.82
C HIS A 190 3.31 2.93 -14.09
N LYS A 191 2.17 3.64 -14.06
CA LYS A 191 2.15 5.11 -14.25
C LYS A 191 2.77 5.84 -13.06
N SER A 192 2.49 5.36 -11.85
CA SER A 192 3.17 5.85 -10.64
C SER A 192 4.59 5.28 -10.58
N PRO A 193 5.59 6.10 -10.20
CA PRO A 193 6.97 5.67 -10.02
C PRO A 193 7.19 4.72 -8.83
N ASN A 194 6.12 4.41 -8.06
CA ASN A 194 6.18 3.70 -6.79
C ASN A 194 5.46 2.35 -6.83
N CYS A 195 4.20 2.28 -7.30
CA CYS A 195 3.36 1.08 -7.14
C CYS A 195 3.96 -0.19 -7.75
N ALA A 196 4.71 -0.07 -8.86
CA ALA A 196 5.33 -1.22 -9.52
C ALA A 196 6.34 -1.98 -8.65
N TYR A 197 6.98 -1.33 -7.65
CA TYR A 197 7.97 -2.00 -6.80
C TYR A 197 7.34 -3.10 -5.93
N PRO A 198 6.36 -2.80 -5.05
CA PRO A 198 5.72 -3.83 -4.24
C PRO A 198 4.91 -4.82 -5.10
N GLU A 199 4.21 -4.36 -6.14
CA GLU A 199 3.43 -5.26 -7.00
C GLU A 199 4.32 -6.26 -7.75
N ALA A 200 5.41 -5.81 -8.37
CA ALA A 200 6.32 -6.73 -9.08
C ALA A 200 7.07 -7.65 -8.11
N ALA A 201 7.42 -7.18 -6.91
CA ALA A 201 7.99 -8.03 -5.87
C ALA A 201 7.02 -9.15 -5.45
N ALA A 202 5.74 -8.80 -5.24
CA ALA A 202 4.69 -9.77 -4.92
C ALA A 202 4.44 -10.75 -6.09
N ALA A 203 4.37 -10.25 -7.32
CA ALA A 203 4.21 -11.07 -8.52
C ALA A 203 5.34 -12.09 -8.67
N GLY A 204 6.59 -11.65 -8.50
CA GLY A 204 7.77 -12.53 -8.52
C GLY A 204 7.79 -13.54 -7.37
N ALA A 205 7.45 -13.12 -6.15
CA ALA A 205 7.38 -14.00 -4.98
C ALA A 205 6.32 -15.09 -5.12
N MET A 206 5.15 -14.74 -5.66
CA MET A 206 4.01 -15.64 -5.78
C MET A 206 3.96 -16.42 -7.10
N LYS A 207 4.88 -16.12 -8.05
CA LYS A 207 4.99 -16.71 -9.39
C LYS A 207 3.71 -16.50 -10.22
N ILE A 208 3.16 -15.30 -10.14
CA ILE A 208 1.94 -14.87 -10.82
C ILE A 208 2.23 -13.67 -11.71
N GLN A 209 1.26 -13.33 -12.56
CA GLN A 209 1.27 -12.11 -13.35
C GLN A 209 0.17 -11.16 -12.84
N LEU A 210 0.58 -9.93 -12.55
CA LEU A 210 -0.29 -8.80 -12.21
C LEU A 210 -0.26 -7.77 -13.34
N GLY A 211 -1.04 -6.69 -13.20
CA GLY A 211 -1.22 -5.68 -14.22
C GLY A 211 -2.03 -6.21 -15.41
N GLY A 212 -1.76 -5.69 -16.60
CA GLY A 212 -2.56 -5.99 -17.79
C GLY A 212 -3.76 -5.06 -17.95
N THR A 213 -4.49 -5.21 -19.05
CA THR A 213 -5.55 -4.26 -19.42
C THR A 213 -6.74 -4.35 -18.46
N ASN A 214 -7.22 -3.20 -18.02
CA ASN A 214 -8.38 -3.04 -17.14
C ASN A 214 -9.39 -2.12 -17.84
N VAL A 215 -10.68 -2.23 -17.49
CA VAL A 215 -11.70 -1.26 -17.89
C VAL A 215 -11.93 -0.26 -16.75
N TYR A 216 -11.85 1.04 -17.05
CA TYR A 216 -12.18 2.12 -16.11
C TYR A 216 -13.25 3.01 -16.73
N PHE A 217 -14.41 3.15 -16.09
CA PHE A 217 -15.52 3.99 -16.56
C PHE A 217 -15.93 3.73 -18.02
N GLY A 218 -15.84 2.48 -18.47
CA GLY A 218 -16.13 2.08 -19.86
C GLY A 218 -14.96 2.22 -20.85
N GLU A 219 -13.81 2.76 -20.44
CA GLU A 219 -12.61 2.86 -21.27
C GLU A 219 -11.60 1.74 -20.97
N ILE A 220 -11.09 1.11 -22.03
CA ILE A 220 -10.02 0.10 -21.91
C ILE A 220 -8.69 0.82 -21.67
N VAL A 221 -8.10 0.59 -20.50
CA VAL A 221 -6.78 1.10 -20.14
C VAL A 221 -5.77 -0.03 -20.24
N TYR A 222 -4.95 0.00 -21.28
CA TYR A 222 -3.81 -0.89 -21.42
C TYR A 222 -2.73 -0.50 -20.40
N LYS A 223 -2.42 -1.43 -19.49
CA LYS A 223 -1.26 -1.35 -18.60
C LYS A 223 -0.29 -2.49 -18.94
N PRO A 224 1.03 -2.24 -18.88
CA PRO A 224 1.99 -3.33 -18.94
C PRO A 224 1.78 -4.31 -17.78
N THR A 225 2.22 -5.55 -17.96
CA THR A 225 2.14 -6.60 -16.94
C THR A 225 3.32 -6.55 -15.99
N LEU A 226 3.13 -7.10 -14.78
CA LEU A 226 4.15 -7.23 -13.74
C LEU A 226 4.28 -8.72 -13.39
N GLY A 227 5.48 -9.28 -13.46
CA GLY A 227 5.73 -10.70 -13.25
C GLY A 227 5.35 -11.60 -14.43
N ASP A 228 5.55 -12.91 -14.20
CA ASP A 228 5.40 -13.95 -15.21
C ASP A 228 4.27 -14.91 -14.80
N ARG A 229 3.42 -15.29 -15.76
CA ARG A 229 2.28 -16.21 -15.54
C ARG A 229 2.77 -17.67 -15.44
N ILE A 230 3.56 -17.97 -14.42
CA ILE A 230 4.09 -19.32 -14.15
C ILE A 230 2.99 -20.21 -13.56
N LYS A 231 2.08 -19.63 -12.78
CA LYS A 231 0.88 -20.30 -12.24
C LYS A 231 -0.39 -19.49 -12.55
N ASN A 232 -1.53 -20.17 -12.61
CA ASN A 232 -2.84 -19.50 -12.69
C ASN A 232 -3.27 -18.98 -11.32
N LEU A 233 -3.98 -17.85 -11.31
CA LEU A 233 -4.52 -17.29 -10.07
C LEU A 233 -5.60 -18.18 -9.48
N GLU A 234 -5.54 -18.36 -8.17
CA GLU A 234 -6.55 -19.05 -7.39
C GLU A 234 -6.90 -18.21 -6.15
N ALA A 235 -8.11 -18.33 -5.61
CA ALA A 235 -8.55 -17.53 -4.47
C ALA A 235 -7.57 -17.58 -3.28
N ARG A 236 -6.94 -18.74 -3.04
CA ARG A 236 -5.91 -18.91 -1.98
C ARG A 236 -4.69 -18.00 -2.13
N ASP A 237 -4.46 -17.41 -3.30
CA ASP A 237 -3.37 -16.47 -3.53
C ASP A 237 -3.60 -15.13 -2.83
N ILE A 238 -4.87 -14.74 -2.60
CA ILE A 238 -5.21 -13.59 -1.75
C ILE A 238 -4.58 -13.78 -0.36
N LYS A 239 -4.75 -14.95 0.26
CA LYS A 239 -4.13 -15.26 1.56
C LYS A 239 -2.60 -15.24 1.52
N GLN A 240 -1.99 -15.66 0.41
CA GLN A 240 -0.54 -15.59 0.24
C GLN A 240 -0.05 -14.14 0.17
N SER A 241 -0.77 -13.26 -0.54
CA SER A 241 -0.42 -11.83 -0.58
C SER A 241 -0.48 -11.19 0.82
N ILE A 242 -1.50 -11.51 1.61
CA ILE A 242 -1.64 -11.07 3.01
C ILE A 242 -0.48 -11.61 3.86
N LYS A 243 -0.10 -12.88 3.68
CA LYS A 243 1.04 -13.47 4.39
C LYS A 243 2.34 -12.74 4.05
N LEU A 244 2.54 -12.38 2.78
CA LEU A 244 3.71 -11.63 2.32
C LEU A 244 3.74 -10.21 2.91
N MET A 245 2.59 -9.54 2.98
CA MET A 245 2.40 -8.24 3.63
C MET A 245 2.84 -8.28 5.10
N TYR A 246 2.27 -9.18 5.92
CA TYR A 246 2.65 -9.28 7.34
C TYR A 246 4.11 -9.69 7.53
N SER A 247 4.64 -10.56 6.66
CA SER A 247 6.05 -10.95 6.73
C SER A 247 6.98 -9.76 6.47
N SER A 248 6.61 -8.88 5.53
CA SER A 248 7.33 -7.65 5.23
C SER A 248 7.25 -6.64 6.38
N GLU A 249 6.08 -6.50 6.99
CA GLU A 249 5.87 -5.69 8.20
C GLU A 249 6.76 -6.17 9.36
N ILE A 250 6.74 -7.48 9.65
CA ILE A 250 7.57 -8.08 10.70
C ILE A 250 9.06 -7.87 10.43
N LEU A 251 9.52 -8.04 9.18
CA LEU A 251 10.92 -7.79 8.83
C LEU A 251 11.33 -6.34 9.11
N LEU A 252 10.47 -5.36 8.78
CA LEU A 252 10.75 -3.96 9.08
C LEU A 252 10.82 -3.71 10.60
N VAL A 253 9.91 -4.30 11.38
CA VAL A 253 9.98 -4.21 12.85
C VAL A 253 11.31 -4.76 13.35
N LEU A 254 11.72 -5.95 12.90
CA LEU A 254 12.98 -6.57 13.32
C LEU A 254 14.20 -5.71 12.96
N ILE A 255 14.25 -5.16 11.75
CA ILE A 255 15.30 -4.25 11.31
C ILE A 255 15.31 -2.98 12.19
N SER A 256 14.14 -2.41 12.49
CA SER A 256 14.04 -1.21 13.33
C SER A 256 14.53 -1.45 14.76
N LEU A 257 14.26 -2.63 15.33
CA LEU A 257 14.75 -2.99 16.67
C LEU A 257 16.28 -3.09 16.70
N ILE A 258 16.89 -3.63 15.64
CA ILE A 258 18.36 -3.70 15.53
C ILE A 258 18.95 -2.28 15.47
N LEU A 259 18.34 -1.37 14.70
CA LEU A 259 18.82 0.02 14.57
C LEU A 259 18.70 0.83 15.86
N VAL A 260 17.78 0.48 16.76
CA VAL A 260 17.61 1.17 18.07
C VAL A 260 18.57 0.62 19.14
N VAL A 261 19.05 -0.62 18.98
CA VAL A 261 19.94 -1.28 19.94
C VAL A 261 21.44 -1.00 19.67
N ILE A 262 21.79 -0.52 18.47
CA ILE A 262 23.15 -0.11 18.06
C ILE A 262 23.34 1.39 18.32
#